data_AF-A0A2E8JXH0-F1
#
_entry.id   AF-A0A2E8JXH0-F1
#
_cell.length_a   1.000
_cell.length_b   1.000
_cell.length_c   1.000
_cell.angle_alpha   90.00
_cell.angle_beta   90.00
_cell.angle_gamma   90.00
#
_symmetry.space_group_name_H-M   'P 1'
#
loop_
_entity.id
_entity.type
_entity.pdbx_description
1 polymer ?
#
loop_
_entity_poly.entity_id
_entity_poly.type
_entity_poly.pdbx_seq_one_letter_code
_entity_poly.pdbx_strand_id
1 'polypeptide(L)' 'MRTLRTIIMGSMMIIPGMILGFIVWYIAGKPTTDPMETLICNGIPLTSIFMGLYFGWKTGEEYDVRMAE' A
#
# COMPACT_ATOMS: atom_id res chain seq x y z
N MET A 1 -7.59 -14.53 12.99
CA MET A 1 -7.06 -15.02 11.69
C MET A 1 -5.99 -14.07 11.17
N ARG A 2 -4.71 -14.47 11.26
CA ARG A 2 -3.56 -13.63 10.90
C ARG A 2 -3.64 -13.11 9.46
N THR A 3 -3.88 -14.01 8.51
CA THR A 3 -3.93 -13.73 7.06
C THR A 3 -5.01 -12.73 6.64
N LEU A 4 -6.22 -12.85 7.21
CA LEU A 4 -7.32 -11.95 6.88
C LEU A 4 -7.03 -10.52 7.33
N ARG A 5 -6.46 -10.36 8.54
CA ARG A 5 -6.04 -9.05 9.07
C ARG A 5 -4.93 -8.42 8.24
N THR A 6 -3.96 -9.22 7.79
CA THR A 6 -2.88 -8.73 6.91
C THR A 6 -3.40 -8.24 5.58
N ILE A 7 -4.35 -8.97 4.97
CA ILE A 7 -4.96 -8.59 3.69
C ILE A 7 -5.76 -7.29 3.82
N ILE A 8 -6.50 -7.12 4.92
CA ILE A 8 -7.25 -5.88 5.18
C ILE A 8 -6.30 -4.68 5.34
N MET A 9 -5.21 -4.82 6.11
CA MET A 9 -4.22 -3.75 6.24
C MET A 9 -3.53 -3.41 4.92
N GLY A 10 -3.19 -4.43 4.12
CA GLY A 10 -2.61 -4.25 2.79
C GLY A 10 -3.57 -3.58 1.80
N SER A 11 -4.86 -3.92 1.81
CA SER A 11 -5.84 -3.33 0.90
C SER A 11 -6.18 -1.87 1.25
N MET A 12 -6.18 -1.51 2.53
CA MET A 12 -6.32 -0.12 2.97
C MET A 12 -5.17 0.78 2.46
N MET A 13 -3.99 0.21 2.17
CA MET A 13 -2.84 0.95 1.63
C MET A 13 -2.92 1.25 0.12
N ILE A 14 -3.96 0.77 -0.58
CA ILE A 14 -4.20 1.08 -1.99
C ILE A 14 -4.46 2.58 -2.17
N ILE A 15 -5.39 3.14 -1.39
CA ILE A 15 -5.79 4.56 -1.47
C ILE A 15 -4.60 5.51 -1.20
N PRO A 16 -3.87 5.40 -0.07
CA PRO A 16 -2.72 6.27 0.16
C PRO A 16 -1.61 6.04 -0.88
N GLY A 17 -1.41 4.81 -1.36
CA GLY A 17 -0.47 4.51 -2.44
C GLY A 17 -0.81 5.21 -3.75
N MET A 18 -2.09 5.25 -4.14
CA MET A 18 -2.54 5.98 -5.33
C MET A 18 -2.40 7.49 -5.18
N ILE A 19 -2.71 8.04 -4.00
CA ILE A 19 -2.54 9.48 -3.72
C ILE A 19 -1.05 9.86 -3.80
N LEU A 20 -0.16 9.06 -3.20
CA LEU A 20 1.29 9.28 -3.28
C LEU A 20 1.80 9.20 -4.72
N GLY A 21 1.35 8.19 -5.48
CA GLY A 21 1.68 8.08 -6.91
C GLY A 21 1.26 9.32 -7.70
N PHE A 22 0.05 9.82 -7.46
CA PHE A 22 -0.45 11.04 -8.11
C PHE A 22 0.37 12.28 -7.75
N ILE A 23 0.72 12.46 -6.48
CA ILE A 23 1.56 13.59 -6.03
C ILE A 23 2.94 13.55 -6.71
N VAL A 24 3.57 12.38 -6.74
CA VAL A 24 4.89 12.21 -7.37
C VAL A 24 4.81 12.47 -8.87
N TRP A 25 3.77 11.97 -9.55
CA TRP A 25 3.55 12.25 -10.97
C TRP A 25 3.36 13.74 -11.26
N TYR A 26 2.60 14.44 -10.41
CA TYR A 26 2.36 15.87 -10.55
C TYR A 26 3.64 16.70 -10.37
N ILE A 27 4.45 16.38 -9.36
CA ILE A 27 5.72 17.07 -9.08
C ILE A 27 6.77 16.75 -10.15
N ALA A 28 6.75 15.54 -10.72
CA ALA A 28 7.63 15.13 -11.81
C ALA A 28 7.31 15.82 -13.16
N GLY A 29 6.33 16.73 -13.20
CA GLY A 29 5.99 17.48 -14.41
C GLY A 29 5.04 16.76 -15.34
N LYS A 30 4.31 15.75 -14.84
CA LYS A 30 3.31 14.98 -15.60
C LYS A 30 3.94 14.28 -16.83
N PRO A 31 4.98 13.45 -16.62
CA PRO A 31 5.57 12.69 -17.72
C PRO A 31 4.53 11.74 -18.30
N THR A 32 4.38 11.76 -19.63
CA THR A 32 3.54 10.84 -20.40
C THR A 32 4.38 9.88 -21.26
N THR A 33 5.68 9.81 -20.95
CA THR A 33 6.65 9.00 -21.68
C THR A 33 7.00 7.77 -20.85
N ASP A 34 6.90 6.61 -21.47
CA ASP A 34 7.47 5.41 -20.90
C ASP A 34 9.01 5.50 -20.83
N PRO A 35 9.65 4.97 -19.77
CA PRO A 35 9.08 4.12 -18.72
C PRO A 35 8.63 4.87 -17.44
N MET A 36 8.74 6.20 -17.42
CA MET A 36 8.54 7.01 -16.20
C MET A 36 7.09 7.00 -15.74
N GLU A 37 6.14 7.08 -16.66
CA GLU A 37 4.72 7.00 -16.34
C GLU A 37 4.37 5.65 -15.69
N THR A 38 4.80 4.56 -16.32
CA THR A 38 4.56 3.19 -15.81
C THR A 38 5.16 2.98 -14.42
N LEU A 39 6.39 3.45 -14.17
CA LEU A 39 7.06 3.31 -12.87
C LEU A 39 6.37 4.10 -11.76
N ILE A 40 5.94 5.33 -12.04
CA ILE A 40 5.30 6.19 -11.03
C ILE A 40 3.87 5.69 -10.74
N CYS A 41 3.08 5.43 -11.78
CA CYS A 41 1.67 5.09 -11.65
C CYS A 41 1.43 3.64 -11.22
N ASN A 42 2.38 2.71 -11.43
CA ASN A 42 2.26 1.32 -10.99
C ASN A 42 3.25 0.95 -9.89
N GLY A 43 4.51 1.38 -10.00
CA GLY A 43 5.55 1.03 -9.03
C GLY A 43 5.26 1.59 -7.64
N ILE A 44 4.86 2.85 -7.53
CA ILE A 44 4.57 3.48 -6.23
C ILE A 44 3.35 2.84 -5.56
N PRO A 45 2.19 2.66 -6.22
CA PRO A 45 1.05 1.98 -5.60
C PRO A 45 1.33 0.52 -5.23
N LEU A 46 2.04 -0.24 -6.08
CA LEU A 46 2.38 -1.64 -5.79
C LEU A 46 3.32 -1.78 -4.59
N THR A 47 4.33 -0.91 -4.49
CA THR A 47 5.24 -0.91 -3.34
C THR A 47 4.54 -0.50 -2.05
N SER A 48 3.60 0.46 -2.09
CA SER A 48 2.75 0.82 -0.97
C SER A 48 1.94 -0.37 -0.44
N ILE A 49 1.28 -1.11 -1.33
CA ILE A 49 0.50 -2.31 -0.97
C ILE A 49 1.39 -3.38 -0.36
N PHE A 50 2.55 -3.65 -0.99
CA PHE A 50 3.50 -4.64 -0.49
C PHE A 50 3.99 -4.28 0.92
N MET A 51 4.29 -3.00 1.16
CA MET A 51 4.72 -2.52 2.46
C MET A 51 3.60 -2.62 3.50
N GLY A 52 2.35 -2.34 3.12
CA GLY A 52 1.16 -2.56 3.95
C GLY A 52 0.96 -4.01 4.36
N LEU A 53 1.15 -4.95 3.42
CA LEU A 53 1.09 -6.39 3.69
C LEU A 53 2.24 -6.83 4.61
N TYR A 54 3.46 -6.33 4.37
CA TYR A 54 4.63 -6.63 5.20
C TYR A 54 4.44 -6.15 6.65
N PHE A 55 4.00 -4.90 6.83
CA PHE A 55 3.72 -4.36 8.16
C PHE A 55 2.57 -5.11 8.83
N GLY A 56 1.46 -5.33 8.12
CA GLY A 56 0.36 -6.13 8.65
C GLY A 56 0.81 -7.51 9.12
N TRP A 57 1.74 -8.15 8.41
CA TRP A 57 2.25 -9.49 8.78
C TRP A 57 3.10 -9.46 10.04
N LYS A 58 3.91 -8.41 10.21
CA LYS A 58 4.79 -8.21 11.37
C LYS A 58 4.04 -7.75 12.61
N THR A 59 3.13 -6.78 12.50
CA THR A 59 2.41 -6.16 13.64
C THR A 59 1.01 -6.75 13.85
N GLY A 60 0.59 -7.68 12.99
CA GLY A 60 -0.75 -8.25 13.01
C GLY A 60 -1.14 -8.98 14.29
N GLU A 61 -0.24 -9.22 15.25
CA GLU A 61 -0.58 -9.81 16.54
C GLU A 61 -1.08 -8.77 17.57
N GLU A 62 -0.84 -7.48 17.36
CA GLU A 62 -1.23 -6.42 18.31
C GLU A 62 -2.74 -6.11 18.31
N TYR A 63 -3.43 -6.40 17.20
CA TYR A 63 -4.89 -6.23 17.08
C TYR A 63 -5.66 -7.53 17.34
N ASP A 64 -5.06 -8.49 18.04
CA ASP A 64 -5.77 -9.69 18.44
C ASP A 64 -6.75 -9.38 19.56
N VAL A 65 -8.01 -9.16 19.17
CA VAL A 65 -9.12 -9.08 20.10
C VAL A 65 -9.31 -10.47 20.69
N ARG A 66 -8.64 -10.74 21.81
CA ARG A 66 -9.00 -11.86 22.68
C ARG A 66 -10.40 -11.56 23.19
N MET A 67 -11.40 -12.20 22.60
CA MET A 67 -12.73 -12.23 23.21
C MET A 67 -12.56 -13.04 24.50
N ALA A 68 -12.48 -12.34 25.63
CA ALA A 68 -12.50 -12.98 26.94
C ALA A 68 -13.87 -13.62 27.10
N GLU A 69 -13.89 -14.95 27.03
CA GLU A 69 -14.97 -15.79 27.55
C GLU A 69 -14.91 -15.86 29.07
#